data_AF-A0A132MPT5-F1
#
_entry.id   AF-A0A132MPT5-F1
#
_cell.length_a   1.000
_cell.length_b   1.000
_cell.length_c   1.000
_cell.angle_alpha   90.00
_cell.angle_beta   90.00
_cell.angle_gamma   90.00
#
_symmetry.space_group_name_H-M   'P 1'
#
loop_
_entity.id
_entity.type
_entity.pdbx_description
1 polymer ?
#
loop_
_entity_poly.entity_id
_entity_poly.type
_entity_poly.pdbx_seq_one_letter_code
_entity_poly.pdbx_strand_id
1 'polypeptide(L)'
;MSGPAIIDVDFALMQQGVDAIKNTGKVMYEQLSQIKKDVQRLRGVWEGEASDAFDQRWQDVEKYAESAILNLARLGEILGNAKEIFNTAEQQNLQMLG
;
A
#
# COMPACT_ATOMS: atom_id res chain seq x y z
N MET A 1 -21.16 34.44 17.79
CA MET A 1 -20.48 34.32 16.48
C MET A 1 -19.75 33.00 16.51
N SER A 2 -20.17 32.03 15.71
CA SER A 2 -19.42 30.78 15.57
C SER A 2 -18.17 31.11 14.76
N GLY A 3 -16.99 30.98 15.38
CA GLY A 3 -15.72 31.16 14.68
C GLY A 3 -15.61 30.19 13.50
N PRO A 4 -14.73 30.48 12.52
CA PRO A 4 -14.54 29.60 11.37
C PRO A 4 -14.23 28.18 11.86
N ALA A 5 -14.96 27.19 11.32
CA ALA A 5 -14.70 25.79 11.61
C ALA A 5 -13.34 25.41 10.99
N ILE A 6 -12.29 25.40 11.83
CA ILE A 6 -10.97 24.92 11.42
C ILE A 6 -11.07 23.40 11.32
N ILE A 7 -10.76 22.86 10.15
CA ILE A 7 -10.59 21.42 9.96
C ILE A 7 -9.26 21.06 10.66
N ASP A 8 -9.34 20.49 11.86
CA ASP A 8 -8.18 20.01 12.61
C ASP A 8 -7.71 18.66 12.04
N VAL A 9 -6.97 18.72 10.92
CA VAL A 9 -6.39 17.55 10.26
C VAL A 9 -4.90 17.52 10.53
N ASP A 10 -4.46 16.45 11.21
CA ASP A 10 -3.04 16.19 11.41
C ASP A 10 -2.40 15.65 10.11
N PHE A 11 -1.87 16.57 9.29
CA PHE A 11 -1.17 16.24 8.06
C PHE A 11 0.08 15.38 8.28
N ALA A 12 0.70 15.44 9.46
CA ALA A 12 1.84 14.60 9.80
C ALA A 12 1.38 13.15 10.02
N LEU A 13 0.27 12.94 10.72
CA LEU A 13 -0.35 11.63 10.87
C LEU A 13 -0.79 11.05 9.51
N MET A 14 -1.36 11.87 8.63
CA MET A 14 -1.73 11.42 7.28
C MET A 14 -0.49 11.00 6.47
N GLN A 15 0.59 11.78 6.54
CA GLN A 15 1.85 11.43 5.87
C GLN A 15 2.45 10.13 6.42
N GLN A 16 2.45 9.96 7.75
CA GLN A 16 2.89 8.71 8.39
C GLN A 16 2.08 7.50 7.90
N GLY A 17 0.76 7.66 7.73
CA GLY A 17 -0.11 6.63 7.16
C GLY A 17 0.28 6.25 5.72
N VAL A 18 0.53 7.26 4.86
CA VAL A 18 1.00 7.04 3.48
C VAL A 18 2.34 6.28 3.47
N ASP A 19 3.29 6.69 4.31
CA ASP A 19 4.62 6.10 4.35
C ASP A 19 4.57 4.65 4.89
N ALA A 20 3.75 4.39 5.91
CA ALA A 20 3.54 3.06 6.46
C ALA A 20 2.93 2.09 5.43
N ILE A 21 1.97 2.55 4.63
CA ILE A 21 1.35 1.77 3.56
C ILE A 21 2.37 1.43 2.47
N LYS A 22 3.15 2.43 2.02
CA LYS A 22 4.21 2.22 1.02
C LYS A 22 5.26 1.24 1.51
N ASN A 23 5.70 1.38 2.75
CA ASN A 23 6.68 0.48 3.36
C ASN A 23 6.13 -0.94 3.49
N THR A 24 4.88 -1.10 3.91
CA THR A 24 4.21 -2.41 4.00
C THR A 24 4.14 -3.10 2.64
N GLY A 25 3.72 -2.38 1.59
CA GLY A 25 3.68 -2.92 0.23
C GLY A 25 5.05 -3.39 -0.26
N LYS A 26 6.11 -2.62 0.03
CA LYS A 26 7.50 -2.99 -0.30
C LYS A 26 7.94 -4.26 0.44
N VAL A 27 7.72 -4.34 1.75
CA VAL A 27 8.09 -5.51 2.57
C VAL A 27 7.38 -6.77 2.08
N MET A 28 6.08 -6.68 1.80
CA MET A 28 5.31 -7.82 1.25
C MET A 28 5.91 -8.30 -0.07
N TYR A 29 6.21 -7.39 -0.99
CA TYR A 29 6.81 -7.73 -2.29
C TYR A 29 8.17 -8.45 -2.14
N GLU A 30 9.02 -7.95 -1.25
CA GLU A 30 10.34 -8.54 -0.98
C GLU A 30 10.21 -9.96 -0.39
N GLN A 31 9.30 -10.16 0.57
CA GLN A 31 9.05 -11.47 1.18
C GLN A 31 8.52 -12.49 0.17
N LEU A 32 7.57 -12.11 -0.68
CA LEU A 32 7.04 -12.99 -1.73
C LEU A 32 8.10 -13.37 -2.75
N SER A 33 8.93 -12.41 -3.15
CA SER A 33 10.06 -12.64 -4.05
C SER A 33 11.06 -13.63 -3.45
N GLN A 34 11.28 -13.59 -2.13
CA GLN A 34 12.15 -14.54 -1.44
C GLN A 34 11.53 -15.94 -1.39
N ILE A 35 10.26 -16.07 -1.04
CA ILE A 35 9.54 -17.35 -1.04
C ILE A 35 9.57 -17.97 -2.45
N LYS A 36 9.36 -17.19 -3.51
CA LYS A 36 9.48 -17.66 -4.91
C LYS A 36 10.82 -18.33 -5.16
N LYS A 37 11.92 -17.66 -4.79
CA LYS A 37 13.28 -18.17 -5.00
C LYS A 37 13.52 -19.46 -4.21
N ASP A 38 13.05 -19.51 -2.97
CA ASP A 38 13.22 -20.67 -2.12
C ASP A 38 12.45 -21.88 -2.65
N VAL A 39 11.23 -21.68 -3.16
CA VAL A 39 10.51 -22.80 -3.77
C VAL A 39 11.07 -23.19 -5.14
N GLN A 40 11.50 -22.24 -5.97
CA GLN A 40 12.21 -22.56 -7.21
C GLN A 40 13.46 -23.43 -6.97
N ARG A 41 14.17 -23.22 -5.85
CA ARG A 41 15.29 -24.06 -5.46
C ARG A 41 14.85 -25.49 -5.10
N LEU A 42 13.72 -25.63 -4.40
CA LEU A 42 13.16 -26.93 -4.00
C LEU A 42 12.55 -27.69 -5.19
N ARG A 43 12.03 -26.98 -6.20
CA ARG A 43 11.50 -27.57 -7.42
C ARG A 43 12.51 -28.41 -8.18
N GLY A 44 13.81 -28.09 -8.10
CA GLY A 44 14.86 -28.92 -8.69
C GLY A 44 14.92 -30.34 -8.11
N VAL A 45 14.20 -30.60 -7.01
CA VAL A 45 14.15 -31.88 -6.29
C VAL A 45 12.76 -32.54 -6.36
N TRP A 46 11.75 -31.85 -6.91
CA TRP A 46 10.38 -32.35 -7.01
C TRP A 46 10.12 -32.81 -8.46
N GLU A 47 9.86 -34.10 -8.67
CA GLU A 47 9.46 -34.66 -9.97
C GLU A 47 7.94 -34.86 -10.05
N GLY A 48 7.35 -34.67 -11.24
CA GLY A 48 5.95 -35.01 -11.55
C GLY A 48 4.89 -34.02 -11.05
N GLU A 49 3.67 -34.53 -10.78
CA GLU A 49 2.46 -33.76 -10.43
C GLU A 49 2.64 -32.78 -9.26
N ALA A 50 3.57 -33.04 -8.33
CA ALA A 50 3.85 -32.15 -7.20
C ALA A 50 4.49 -30.81 -7.64
N SER A 51 5.31 -30.82 -8.69
CA SER A 51 5.87 -29.59 -9.28
C SER A 51 4.78 -28.78 -9.98
N ASP A 52 3.91 -29.45 -10.74
CA ASP A 52 2.85 -28.79 -11.53
C ASP A 52 1.76 -28.18 -10.63
N ALA A 53 1.33 -28.92 -9.59
CA ALA A 53 0.37 -28.42 -8.60
C ALA A 53 0.93 -27.22 -7.82
N PHE A 54 2.23 -27.22 -7.52
CA PHE A 54 2.88 -26.07 -6.90
C PHE A 54 2.85 -24.85 -7.83
N ASP A 55 3.24 -24.98 -9.10
CA ASP A 55 3.25 -23.87 -10.04
C ASP A 55 1.88 -23.21 -10.18
N GLN A 56 0.83 -24.02 -10.27
CA GLN A 56 -0.54 -23.51 -10.38
C GLN A 56 -0.96 -22.74 -9.12
N ARG A 57 -0.67 -23.28 -7.94
CA ARG A 57 -0.95 -22.60 -6.66
C ARG A 57 -0.08 -21.38 -6.44
N TRP A 58 1.15 -21.41 -6.93
CA TRP A 58 2.08 -20.30 -6.81
C TRP A 58 1.65 -19.11 -7.66
N GLN A 59 1.16 -19.35 -8.89
CA GLN A 59 0.56 -18.30 -9.72
C GLN A 59 -0.62 -17.62 -9.03
N ASP A 60 -1.49 -18.40 -8.35
CA ASP A 60 -2.59 -17.84 -7.57
C ASP A 60 -2.06 -16.96 -6.43
N VAL A 61 -1.06 -17.42 -5.68
CA VAL A 61 -0.43 -16.66 -4.59
C VAL A 61 0.17 -15.35 -5.12
N GLU A 62 0.91 -15.38 -6.22
CA GLU A 62 1.48 -14.18 -6.86
C GLU A 62 0.39 -13.19 -7.25
N LYS A 63 -0.69 -13.67 -7.86
CA LYS A 63 -1.81 -12.82 -8.26
C LYS A 63 -2.51 -12.16 -7.07
N TYR A 64 -2.77 -12.91 -5.99
CA TYR A 64 -3.39 -12.35 -4.79
C TYR A 64 -2.48 -11.34 -4.09
N ALA A 65 -1.19 -11.63 -4.04
CA ALA A 65 -0.18 -10.73 -3.52
C ALA A 65 -0.07 -9.42 -4.30
N GLU A 66 0.02 -9.49 -5.63
CA GLU A 66 0.03 -8.31 -6.49
C GLU A 66 -1.23 -7.48 -6.30
N SER A 67 -2.40 -8.12 -6.20
CA SER A 67 -3.65 -7.42 -5.92
C SER A 67 -3.63 -6.70 -4.57
N ALA A 68 -3.10 -7.35 -3.52
CA ALA A 68 -2.96 -6.74 -2.19
C ALA A 68 -2.01 -5.52 -2.22
N ILE A 69 -0.87 -5.64 -2.90
CA ILE A 69 0.10 -4.55 -3.05
C ILE A 69 -0.53 -3.37 -3.81
N LEU A 70 -1.27 -3.64 -4.89
CA LEU A 70 -1.98 -2.60 -5.65
C LEU A 70 -3.06 -1.91 -4.82
N ASN A 71 -3.79 -2.66 -3.99
CA ASN A 71 -4.80 -2.08 -3.11
C ASN A 71 -4.17 -1.22 -2.01
N LEU A 72 -3.02 -1.64 -1.46
CA LEU A 72 -2.24 -0.81 -0.55
C LEU A 72 -1.79 0.48 -1.24
N ALA A 73 -1.24 0.41 -2.46
CA ALA A 73 -0.85 1.60 -3.21
C ALA A 73 -2.03 2.56 -3.41
N ARG A 74 -3.21 2.06 -3.78
CA ARG A 74 -4.44 2.86 -3.93
C ARG A 74 -4.87 3.52 -2.62
N LEU A 75 -4.77 2.82 -1.49
CA LEU A 75 -5.06 3.42 -0.17
C LEU A 75 -4.08 4.55 0.16
N GLY A 76 -2.81 4.38 -0.19
CA GLY A 76 -1.80 5.44 -0.06
C GLY A 76 -2.12 6.66 -0.92
N GLU A 77 -2.58 6.47 -2.16
CA GLU A 77 -3.02 7.55 -3.05
C GLU A 77 -4.25 8.28 -2.50
N ILE A 78 -5.25 7.56 -1.99
CA ILE A 78 -6.45 8.17 -1.39
C ILE A 78 -6.07 9.05 -0.20
N LEU A 79 -5.19 8.57 0.69
CA LEU A 79 -4.70 9.35 1.82
C LEU A 79 -3.88 10.56 1.38
N GLY A 80 -3.04 10.41 0.34
CA GLY A 80 -2.31 11.53 -0.25
C GLY A 80 -3.23 12.61 -0.82
N ASN A 81 -4.24 12.20 -1.60
CA ASN A 81 -5.22 13.12 -2.17
C ASN A 81 -6.04 13.84 -1.10
N ALA A 82 -6.47 13.12 -0.06
CA ALA A 82 -7.18 13.71 1.07
C ALA A 82 -6.29 14.76 1.78
N LYS A 83 -5.01 14.46 1.98
CA LYS A 83 -4.03 15.40 2.55
C LYS A 83 -3.92 16.68 1.72
N GLU A 84 -3.84 16.58 0.40
CA GLU A 84 -3.77 17.74 -0.50
C GLU A 84 -5.04 18.60 -0.47
N ILE A 85 -6.22 17.95 -0.46
CA ILE A 85 -7.51 18.63 -0.38
C ILE A 85 -7.61 19.44 0.92
N PHE A 86 -7.28 18.82 2.06
CA PHE A 86 -7.36 19.48 3.36
C PHE A 86 -6.35 20.63 3.48
N ASN A 87 -5.12 20.45 2.98
CA ASN A 87 -4.10 21.51 3.02
C ASN A 87 -4.51 22.71 2.13
N THR A 88 -5.11 22.44 0.97
CA THR A 88 -5.64 23.49 0.09
C THR A 88 -6.78 24.26 0.75
N ALA A 89 -7.70 23.56 1.40
CA ALA A 89 -8.82 24.18 2.11
C ALA A 89 -8.34 25.03 3.31
N GLU A 90 -7.34 24.57 4.05
CA GLU A 90 -6.75 25.34 5.15
C GLU A 90 -6.05 26.61 4.64
N GLN A 91 -5.26 26.52 3.58
CA GLN A 91 -4.61 27.68 2.96
C GLN A 91 -5.62 28.72 2.47
N GLN A 92 -6.71 28.28 1.84
CA GLN A 92 -7.79 29.18 1.41
C GLN A 92 -8.48 29.85 2.61
N ASN A 93 -8.75 29.11 3.68
CA ASN A 93 -9.33 29.67 4.89
C ASN A 93 -8.41 30.70 5.55
N LEU A 94 -7.10 30.44 5.62
CA LEU A 94 -6.12 31.39 6.17
C LEU A 94 -6.04 32.67 5.33
N GLN A 95 -6.16 32.58 4.00
CA GLN A 95 -6.21 33.75 3.11
C GLN A 95 -7.50 34.57 3.24
N MET A 96 -8.62 33.95 3.61
CA MET A 96 -9.89 34.66 3.84
C MET A 96 -9.97 35.32 5.22
N LEU A 97 -9.17 34.84 6.18
CA LEU A 97 -9.16 35.31 7.57
C LEU A 97 -8.04 36.33 7.87
N GLY A 98 -7.03 36.42 7.01
CA GLY A 98 -5.96 37.42 7.07
C GLY A 98 -6.29 38.69 6.27
#